data_AF-A0A931XYZ6-F1
#
_entry.id   AF-A0A931XYZ6-F1
#
_cell.length_a   1.000
_cell.length_b   1.000
_cell.length_c   1.000
_cell.angle_alpha   90.00
_cell.angle_beta   90.00
_cell.angle_gamma   90.00
#
_symmetry.space_group_name_H-M   'P 1'
#
loop_
_entity.id
_entity.type
_entity.pdbx_description
1 polymer ?
#
loop_
_entity_poly.entity_id
_entity_poly.type
_entity_poly.pdbx_seq_one_letter_code
_entity_poly.pdbx_strand_id
1 'polypeptide(L)'
;MLAAGLRGIRLETDWCWPRSAAFYLNASMWLRMWKRDLELVLRADLPRFRVDVDGDEARFVVDEDGRDVVIIEARRRSDLLEWREHFDAPHDGAHGEIPFMAPGTFALALALRGWPLFTSAAARDAQLDAWGGDFGGPDELAVRIRQWEAWTRHQGWRVETPRIPGVSYRAWSEEE
;
A
#
# COMPACT_ATOMS: atom_id res chain seq x y z
N MET A 1 -22.93 -5.14 10.02
CA MET A 1 -23.54 -6.20 9.18
C MET A 1 -24.14 -5.53 7.95
N LEU A 2 -23.67 -5.86 6.74
CA LEU A 2 -24.31 -5.37 5.52
C LEU A 2 -25.71 -5.99 5.42
N ALA A 3 -26.70 -5.22 4.96
CA ALA A 3 -28.14 -5.53 5.06
C ALA A 3 -28.59 -6.86 4.40
N ALA A 4 -27.71 -7.57 3.68
CA ALA A 4 -28.01 -8.80 2.95
C ALA A 4 -27.30 -10.07 3.49
N GLY A 5 -26.69 -10.02 4.69
CA GLY A 5 -25.93 -11.17 5.23
C GLY A 5 -24.55 -11.36 4.59
N LEU A 6 -24.08 -10.38 3.82
CA LEU A 6 -22.72 -10.35 3.26
C LEU A 6 -21.69 -10.23 4.37
N ARG A 7 -20.66 -11.09 4.35
CA ARG A 7 -19.54 -11.09 5.30
C ARG A 7 -18.44 -10.07 4.95
N GLY A 8 -18.52 -9.47 3.77
CA GLY A 8 -17.58 -8.47 3.30
C GLY A 8 -17.86 -8.02 1.87
N ILE A 9 -17.03 -7.10 1.37
CA ILE A 9 -16.99 -6.60 0.01
C ILE A 9 -15.54 -6.67 -0.46
N ARG A 10 -15.33 -7.13 -1.69
CA ARG A 10 -14.08 -6.99 -2.43
C ARG A 10 -14.33 -6.09 -3.63
N LEU A 11 -13.39 -5.20 -3.92
CA LEU A 11 -13.42 -4.35 -5.10
C LEU A 11 -12.02 -4.13 -5.64
N GLU A 12 -11.95 -3.64 -6.86
CA GLU A 12 -10.71 -3.28 -7.55
C GLU A 12 -10.74 -1.78 -7.88
N THR A 13 -9.59 -1.12 -7.81
CA THR A 13 -9.42 0.28 -8.21
C THR A 13 -8.03 0.51 -8.80
N ASP A 14 -7.94 1.41 -9.77
CA ASP A 14 -6.66 1.80 -10.35
C ASP A 14 -5.90 2.75 -9.40
N TRP A 15 -4.58 2.58 -9.29
CA TRP A 15 -3.68 3.51 -8.58
C TRP A 15 -3.79 4.94 -9.12
N CYS A 16 -3.94 5.10 -10.43
CA CYS A 16 -4.07 6.37 -11.13
C CYS A 16 -5.37 7.11 -10.77
N TRP A 17 -6.25 6.50 -9.96
CA TRP A 17 -7.42 7.13 -9.36
C TRP A 17 -7.22 7.35 -7.86
N PRO A 18 -6.28 8.24 -7.46
CA PRO A 18 -5.83 8.35 -6.07
C PRO A 18 -6.94 8.74 -5.09
N ARG A 19 -7.97 9.47 -5.55
CA ARG A 19 -9.15 9.82 -4.73
C ARG A 19 -9.97 8.59 -4.36
N SER A 20 -10.14 7.65 -5.27
CA SER A 20 -10.85 6.39 -5.03
C SER A 20 -10.05 5.50 -4.08
N ALA A 21 -8.76 5.31 -4.34
CA ALA A 21 -7.87 4.55 -3.46
C ALA A 21 -7.86 5.13 -2.03
N ALA A 22 -7.75 6.46 -1.89
CA ALA A 22 -7.82 7.13 -0.60
C ALA A 22 -9.18 6.96 0.08
N PHE A 23 -10.29 7.04 -0.66
CA PHE A 23 -11.62 6.83 -0.13
C PHE A 23 -11.78 5.43 0.48
N TYR A 24 -11.34 4.38 -0.23
CA TYR A 24 -11.44 3.01 0.27
C TYR A 24 -10.55 2.75 1.48
N LEU A 25 -9.32 3.28 1.50
CA LEU A 25 -8.46 3.20 2.69
C LEU A 25 -9.07 3.92 3.90
N ASN A 26 -9.68 5.09 3.70
CA ASN A 26 -10.36 5.82 4.76
C ASN A 26 -11.63 5.10 5.26
N ALA A 27 -12.19 4.20 4.45
CA ALA A 27 -13.26 3.29 4.85
C ALA A 27 -12.73 1.99 5.53
N SER A 28 -11.44 1.96 5.91
CA SER A 28 -10.74 0.81 6.48
C SER A 28 -10.79 -0.46 5.60
N MET A 29 -10.75 -0.28 4.28
CA MET A 29 -10.55 -1.41 3.35
C MET A 29 -9.07 -1.76 3.30
N TRP A 30 -8.76 -3.05 3.49
CA TRP A 30 -7.42 -3.60 3.46
C TRP A 30 -6.98 -3.87 2.03
N LEU A 31 -5.74 -3.55 1.69
CA LEU A 31 -5.15 -3.94 0.41
C LEU A 31 -4.74 -5.40 0.51
N ARG A 32 -5.43 -6.26 -0.24
CA ARG A 32 -5.21 -7.70 -0.22
C ARG A 32 -4.06 -8.12 -1.12
N MET A 33 -4.01 -7.54 -2.32
CA MET A 33 -2.96 -7.75 -3.32
C MET A 33 -3.07 -6.67 -4.40
N TRP A 34 -2.14 -6.68 -5.34
CA TRP A 34 -2.19 -5.85 -6.53
C TRP A 34 -1.64 -6.58 -7.74
N LYS A 35 -2.24 -6.39 -8.92
CA LYS A 35 -1.68 -6.96 -10.16
C LYS A 35 -1.76 -5.94 -11.27
N ARG A 36 -2.93 -5.85 -11.89
CA ARG A 36 -3.29 -4.75 -12.78
C ARG A 36 -3.89 -3.58 -12.01
N ASP A 37 -4.66 -3.91 -10.98
CA ASP A 37 -5.39 -2.98 -10.12
C ASP A 37 -5.10 -3.28 -8.64
N LEU A 38 -5.45 -2.34 -7.77
CA LEU A 38 -5.44 -2.51 -6.32
C LEU A 38 -6.67 -3.31 -5.88
N GLU A 39 -6.46 -4.49 -5.31
CA GLU A 39 -7.55 -5.32 -4.78
C GLU A 39 -7.78 -5.00 -3.30
N LEU A 40 -8.91 -4.37 -2.99
CA LEU A 40 -9.27 -3.93 -1.65
C LEU A 40 -10.40 -4.77 -1.07
N VAL A 41 -10.32 -5.05 0.22
CA VAL A 41 -11.31 -5.88 0.93
C VAL A 41 -11.78 -5.21 2.22
N LEU A 42 -13.09 -5.22 2.44
CA LEU A 42 -13.73 -4.93 3.72
C LEU A 42 -14.41 -6.20 4.19
N ARG A 43 -14.02 -6.75 5.34
CA ARG A 43 -14.69 -7.92 5.93
C ARG A 43 -15.04 -7.66 7.38
N ALA A 44 -16.06 -8.37 7.86
CA ALA A 44 -16.52 -8.26 9.24
C ALA A 44 -15.53 -8.85 10.26
N ASP A 45 -14.62 -9.73 9.83
CA ASP A 45 -13.61 -10.40 10.64
C ASP A 45 -12.22 -9.73 10.56
N LEU A 46 -12.09 -8.64 9.81
CA LEU A 46 -10.86 -7.84 9.78
C LEU A 46 -11.02 -6.63 10.72
N PRO A 47 -9.99 -6.33 11.52
CA PRO A 47 -10.03 -5.16 12.39
C PRO A 47 -10.01 -3.87 11.56
N ARG A 48 -10.48 -2.79 12.19
CA ARG A 48 -10.30 -1.46 11.61
C ARG A 48 -8.85 -1.06 11.76
N PHE A 49 -8.36 -0.24 10.83
CA PHE A 49 -7.06 0.38 10.94
C PHE A 49 -7.15 1.87 10.70
N ARG A 50 -6.13 2.58 11.16
CA ARG A 50 -5.86 3.98 10.85
C ARG A 50 -4.37 4.19 10.60
N VAL A 51 -4.06 5.26 9.90
CA VAL A 51 -2.68 5.66 9.61
C VAL A 51 -2.43 7.01 10.24
N ASP A 52 -1.54 7.02 11.23
CA ASP A 52 -1.12 8.23 11.90
C ASP A 52 0.14 8.75 11.26
N VAL A 53 0.20 10.05 11.01
CA VAL A 53 1.37 10.71 10.45
C VAL A 53 1.66 11.96 11.27
N ASP A 54 2.87 12.05 11.79
CA ASP A 54 3.38 13.19 12.55
C ASP A 54 4.78 13.55 12.05
N GLY A 55 4.87 14.64 11.28
CA GLY A 55 6.11 15.06 10.63
C GLY A 55 6.71 13.97 9.75
N ASP A 56 7.89 13.50 10.14
CA ASP A 56 8.65 12.45 9.45
C ASP A 56 8.35 11.03 9.97
N GLU A 57 7.44 10.87 10.94
CA GLU A 57 7.05 9.56 11.49
C GLU A 57 5.63 9.18 11.08
N ALA A 58 5.41 7.89 10.81
CA ALA A 58 4.11 7.34 10.51
C ALA A 58 3.90 6.00 11.21
N ARG A 59 2.68 5.73 11.65
CA ARG A 59 2.31 4.49 12.32
C ARG A 59 1.07 3.87 11.70
N PHE A 60 1.10 2.56 11.48
CA PHE A 60 -0.06 1.76 11.11
C PHE A 60 -0.66 1.16 12.38
N VAL A 61 -1.86 1.64 12.73
CA VAL A 61 -2.54 1.31 13.97
C VAL A 61 -3.77 0.47 13.63
N VAL A 62 -3.92 -0.65 14.33
CA VAL A 62 -5.04 -1.57 14.20
C VAL A 62 -5.84 -1.58 15.50
N ASP A 63 -7.17 -1.60 15.38
CA ASP A 63 -8.10 -1.76 16.50
C ASP A 63 -8.24 -3.26 16.82
N GLU A 64 -7.59 -3.69 17.90
CA GLU A 64 -7.72 -5.02 18.47
C GLU A 64 -8.58 -4.98 19.73
N ASP A 65 -9.84 -5.43 19.62
CA ASP A 65 -10.81 -5.47 20.71
C ASP A 65 -10.96 -4.11 21.45
N GLY A 66 -10.98 -3.01 20.70
CA GLY A 66 -11.09 -1.64 21.22
C GLY A 66 -9.77 -1.07 21.72
N ARG A 67 -8.64 -1.74 21.48
CA ARG A 67 -7.29 -1.25 21.79
C ARG A 67 -6.55 -0.92 20.51
N ASP A 68 -5.95 0.26 20.49
CA ASP A 68 -5.05 0.65 19.42
C ASP A 68 -3.70 -0.06 19.57
N VAL A 69 -3.36 -0.91 18.61
CA VAL A 69 -2.09 -1.62 18.51
C VAL A 69 -1.32 -1.10 17.31
N VAL A 70 -0.10 -0.62 17.54
CA VAL A 70 0.81 -0.23 16.46
C VAL A 70 1.48 -1.50 15.93
N ILE A 71 1.23 -1.85 14.68
CA ILE A 71 1.80 -3.06 14.07
C ILE A 71 2.90 -2.77 13.05
N ILE A 72 2.97 -1.54 12.52
CA ILE A 72 4.08 -1.10 11.67
C ILE A 72 4.42 0.37 11.98
N GLU A 73 5.70 0.67 12.09
CA GLU A 73 6.23 2.01 12.17
C GLU A 73 7.07 2.33 10.94
N ALA A 74 6.95 3.56 10.45
CA ALA A 74 7.73 4.06 9.34
C ALA A 74 8.29 5.46 9.63
N ARG A 75 9.48 5.74 9.12
CA ARG A 75 10.09 7.06 9.22
C ARG A 75 10.69 7.51 7.89
N ARG A 76 10.36 8.72 7.47
CA ARG A 76 10.87 9.36 6.26
C ARG A 76 12.35 9.70 6.45
N ARG A 77 13.19 9.21 5.54
CA ARG A 77 14.64 9.49 5.47
C ARG A 77 15.01 9.96 4.07
N SER A 78 14.73 11.25 3.80
CA SER A 78 14.87 11.83 2.45
C SER A 78 14.02 11.06 1.43
N ASP A 79 14.64 10.26 0.57
CA ASP A 79 14.02 9.44 -0.47
C ASP A 79 13.92 7.96 -0.10
N LEU A 80 14.33 7.60 1.13
CA LEU A 80 14.20 6.26 1.68
C LEU A 80 13.20 6.22 2.85
N LEU A 81 12.71 5.01 3.13
CA LEU A 81 11.77 4.69 4.18
C LEU A 81 12.44 3.78 5.22
N GLU A 82 12.60 4.28 6.44
CA GLU A 82 12.91 3.41 7.58
C GLU A 82 11.61 2.68 7.96
N TRP A 83 11.65 1.36 8.09
CA TRP A 83 10.46 0.51 8.23
C TRP A 83 10.66 -0.54 9.31
N ARG A 84 9.69 -0.70 10.20
CA ARG A 84 9.73 -1.70 11.29
C ARG A 84 8.35 -2.31 11.50
N GLU A 85 8.28 -3.63 11.42
CA GLU A 85 7.07 -4.42 11.64
C GLU A 85 7.10 -5.06 13.04
N HIS A 86 5.95 -5.11 13.70
CA HIS A 86 5.76 -5.59 15.06
C HIS A 86 4.73 -6.73 15.12
N PHE A 87 4.96 -7.78 14.32
CA PHE A 87 4.10 -8.96 14.32
C PHE A 87 4.57 -9.95 15.40
N ASP A 88 4.17 -9.71 16.65
CA ASP A 88 4.48 -10.59 17.77
C ASP A 88 3.51 -11.81 17.77
N ALA A 89 3.99 -12.94 17.21
CA ALA A 89 3.36 -14.28 17.22
C ALA A 89 2.27 -14.56 16.14
N PRO A 90 2.12 -15.84 15.70
CA PRO A 90 1.18 -16.20 14.66
C PRO A 90 -0.24 -16.04 15.16
N HIS A 91 -0.97 -15.14 14.52
CA HIS A 91 -2.38 -14.96 14.80
C HIS A 91 -3.19 -16.08 14.15
N ASP A 92 -4.16 -16.65 14.85
CA ASP A 92 -5.09 -17.63 14.29
C ASP A 92 -6.31 -16.94 13.63
N GLY A 93 -6.96 -17.64 12.69
CA GLY A 93 -8.13 -17.10 11.97
C GLY A 93 -7.81 -15.94 11.00
N ALA A 94 -8.74 -14.99 10.86
CA ALA A 94 -8.62 -13.85 9.95
C ALA A 94 -7.45 -12.91 10.29
N HIS A 95 -7.03 -12.91 11.55
CA HIS A 95 -5.84 -12.19 11.99
C HIS A 95 -4.55 -12.77 11.37
N GLY A 96 -4.55 -14.04 10.94
CA GLY A 96 -3.44 -14.64 10.19
C GLY A 96 -3.21 -14.03 8.81
N GLU A 97 -4.18 -13.29 8.25
CA GLU A 97 -4.02 -12.56 6.98
C GLU A 97 -3.43 -11.15 7.19
N ILE A 98 -3.46 -10.61 8.41
CA ILE A 98 -3.00 -9.24 8.71
C ILE A 98 -1.51 -9.05 8.37
N PRO A 99 -0.58 -9.96 8.75
CA PRO A 99 0.83 -9.82 8.37
C PRO A 99 1.06 -9.76 6.85
N PHE A 100 0.14 -10.33 6.05
CA PHE A 100 0.24 -10.29 4.60
C PHE A 100 -0.36 -9.01 3.99
N MET A 101 -1.44 -8.47 4.57
CA MET A 101 -2.13 -7.29 4.03
C MET A 101 -1.63 -5.97 4.60
N ALA A 102 -1.17 -5.95 5.86
CA ALA A 102 -0.78 -4.72 6.55
C ALA A 102 0.37 -3.98 5.85
N PRO A 103 1.46 -4.64 5.41
CA PRO A 103 2.57 -3.93 4.76
C PRO A 103 2.12 -3.20 3.49
N GLY A 104 1.38 -3.89 2.62
CA GLY A 104 0.82 -3.31 1.41
C GLY A 104 -0.19 -2.20 1.66
N THR A 105 -1.08 -2.40 2.64
CA THR A 105 -2.10 -1.41 3.02
C THR A 105 -1.44 -0.12 3.52
N PHE A 106 -0.44 -0.24 4.40
CA PHE A 106 0.27 0.90 4.93
C PHE A 106 1.13 1.58 3.87
N ALA A 107 1.84 0.82 3.04
CA ALA A 107 2.61 1.33 1.92
C ALA A 107 1.74 2.14 0.95
N LEU A 108 0.54 1.66 0.60
CA LEU A 108 -0.39 2.39 -0.25
C LEU A 108 -0.84 3.71 0.40
N ALA A 109 -1.13 3.69 1.71
CA ALA A 109 -1.49 4.89 2.45
C ALA A 109 -0.36 5.93 2.47
N LEU A 110 0.90 5.49 2.59
CA LEU A 110 2.08 6.35 2.50
C LEU A 110 2.28 6.90 1.09
N ALA A 111 2.14 6.06 0.07
CA ALA A 111 2.25 6.44 -1.34
C ALA A 111 1.27 7.56 -1.71
N LEU A 112 0.00 7.44 -1.29
CA LEU A 112 -1.03 8.46 -1.50
C LEU A 112 -0.74 9.80 -0.79
N ARG A 113 0.20 9.80 0.16
CA ARG A 113 0.68 10.99 0.88
C ARG A 113 2.05 11.48 0.35
N GLY A 114 2.57 10.90 -0.74
CA GLY A 114 3.87 11.26 -1.31
C GLY A 114 5.06 10.96 -0.40
N TRP A 115 4.97 9.89 0.39
CA TRP A 115 6.09 9.37 1.18
C TRP A 115 7.03 8.55 0.30
N PRO A 116 8.34 8.48 0.62
CA PRO A 116 9.21 7.48 0.02
C PRO A 116 8.70 6.07 0.36
N LEU A 117 9.00 5.12 -0.52
CA LEU A 117 8.65 3.73 -0.31
C LEU A 117 9.87 2.81 -0.25
N PHE A 118 10.98 3.19 -0.87
CA PHE A 118 12.14 2.31 -0.89
C PHE A 118 12.80 2.20 0.49
N THR A 119 12.93 0.98 1.01
CA THR A 119 13.51 0.73 2.34
C THR A 119 15.03 0.76 2.36
N SER A 120 15.66 0.66 1.17
CA SER A 120 17.10 0.70 1.00
C SER A 120 17.50 1.33 -0.34
N ALA A 121 18.71 1.89 -0.38
CA ALA A 121 19.28 2.38 -1.63
C ALA A 121 19.44 1.26 -2.67
N ALA A 122 19.76 0.03 -2.25
CA ALA A 122 19.88 -1.10 -3.15
C ALA A 122 18.55 -1.45 -3.85
N ALA A 123 17.44 -1.48 -3.10
CA ALA A 123 16.11 -1.69 -3.66
C ALA A 123 15.71 -0.57 -4.63
N ARG A 124 15.99 0.68 -4.24
CA ARG A 124 15.78 1.85 -5.10
C ARG A 124 16.58 1.76 -6.39
N ASP A 125 17.85 1.41 -6.32
CA ASP A 125 18.75 1.42 -7.48
C ASP A 125 18.45 0.25 -8.43
N ALA A 126 18.05 -0.90 -7.89
CA ALA A 126 17.62 -2.08 -8.67
C ALA A 126 16.21 -1.93 -9.26
N GLN A 127 15.48 -0.84 -8.98
CA GLN A 127 14.07 -0.73 -9.31
C GLN A 127 13.81 -1.01 -10.80
N LEU A 128 14.65 -0.50 -11.71
CA LEU A 128 14.43 -0.57 -13.16
C LEU A 128 14.42 -2.00 -13.69
N ASP A 129 15.25 -2.87 -13.11
CA ASP A 129 15.40 -4.26 -13.52
C ASP A 129 14.46 -5.21 -12.73
N ALA A 130 13.81 -4.69 -11.69
CA ALA A 130 12.93 -5.48 -10.84
C ALA A 130 11.57 -5.70 -11.48
N TRP A 131 11.11 -6.96 -11.47
CA TRP A 131 9.70 -7.26 -11.66
C TRP A 131 8.97 -7.03 -10.34
N GLY A 132 8.07 -6.05 -10.29
CA GLY A 132 7.28 -5.78 -9.09
C GLY A 132 6.49 -7.02 -8.65
N GLY A 133 6.41 -7.25 -7.34
CA GLY A 133 5.54 -8.28 -6.78
C GLY A 133 4.05 -7.96 -6.98
N ASP A 134 3.19 -8.97 -6.86
CA ASP A 134 1.72 -8.80 -6.85
C ASP A 134 1.16 -8.61 -5.42
N PHE A 135 2.05 -8.58 -4.43
CA PHE A 135 1.78 -8.36 -3.01
C PHE A 135 3.13 -8.02 -2.36
N GLY A 136 3.13 -7.71 -1.07
CA GLY A 136 4.35 -7.47 -0.30
C GLY A 136 4.33 -6.15 0.42
N GLY A 137 5.49 -5.51 0.46
CA GLY A 137 5.73 -4.30 1.23
C GLY A 137 5.88 -3.05 0.37
N PRO A 138 6.52 -2.01 0.91
CA PRO A 138 6.64 -0.73 0.25
C PRO A 138 7.56 -0.76 -0.97
N ASP A 139 8.64 -1.54 -0.95
CA ASP A 139 9.57 -1.68 -2.10
C ASP A 139 8.85 -2.25 -3.34
N GLU A 140 8.11 -3.35 -3.19
CA GLU A 140 7.39 -3.99 -4.29
C GLU A 140 6.30 -3.07 -4.86
N LEU A 141 5.59 -2.36 -3.99
CA LEU A 141 4.57 -1.40 -4.40
C LEU A 141 5.19 -0.22 -5.18
N ALA A 142 6.37 0.26 -4.78
CA ALA A 142 7.06 1.35 -5.48
C ALA A 142 7.38 0.98 -6.93
N VAL A 143 7.89 -0.23 -7.16
CA VAL A 143 8.16 -0.77 -8.50
C VAL A 143 6.87 -0.88 -9.30
N ARG A 144 5.80 -1.39 -8.69
CA ARG A 144 4.51 -1.56 -9.38
C ARG A 144 3.86 -0.22 -9.75
N ILE A 145 3.91 0.77 -8.86
CA ILE A 145 3.44 2.14 -9.13
C ILE A 145 4.16 2.74 -10.34
N ARG A 146 5.49 2.56 -10.45
CA ARG A 146 6.24 3.00 -11.64
C ARG A 146 5.62 2.44 -12.92
N GLN A 147 5.42 1.12 -12.96
CA GLN A 147 4.93 0.41 -14.15
C GLN A 147 3.52 0.86 -14.52
N TRP A 148 2.60 0.94 -13.54
CA TRP A 148 1.24 1.43 -13.78
C TRP A 148 1.23 2.84 -14.34
N GLU A 149 1.99 3.76 -13.74
CA GLU A 149 1.98 5.14 -14.21
C GLU A 149 2.67 5.30 -15.57
N ALA A 150 3.72 4.53 -15.86
CA ALA A 150 4.37 4.52 -17.16
C ALA A 150 3.40 4.03 -18.25
N TRP A 151 2.69 2.93 -17.99
CA TRP A 151 1.67 2.39 -18.89
C TRP A 151 0.51 3.38 -19.10
N THR A 152 -0.04 3.94 -18.02
CA THR A 152 -1.15 4.90 -18.09
C THR A 152 -0.78 6.13 -18.92
N ARG A 153 0.45 6.66 -18.76
CA ARG A 153 0.96 7.75 -19.60
C ARG A 153 1.12 7.33 -21.06
N HIS A 154 1.63 6.13 -21.32
CA HIS A 154 1.80 5.60 -22.67
C HIS A 154 0.46 5.47 -23.42
N GLN A 155 -0.60 5.09 -22.69
CA GLN A 155 -1.97 5.05 -23.20
C GLN A 155 -2.61 6.45 -23.38
N GLY A 156 -1.86 7.54 -23.14
CA GLY A 156 -2.31 8.92 -23.33
C GLY A 156 -3.14 9.49 -22.18
N TRP A 157 -3.27 8.77 -21.06
CA TRP A 157 -4.00 9.25 -19.90
C TRP A 157 -3.14 10.15 -19.02
N ARG A 158 -3.79 11.13 -18.39
CA ARG A 158 -3.15 11.96 -17.37
C ARG A 158 -3.01 11.18 -16.07
N VAL A 159 -1.81 11.22 -15.49
CA VAL A 159 -1.52 10.67 -14.16
C VAL A 159 -1.46 11.81 -13.14
N GLU A 160 -2.40 11.84 -12.21
CA GLU A 160 -2.55 12.87 -11.16
C GLU A 160 -2.14 12.37 -9.77
N THR A 161 -1.43 11.25 -9.69
CA THR A 161 -0.97 10.66 -8.44
C THR A 161 0.17 11.48 -7.81
N PRO A 162 0.33 11.42 -6.48
CA PRO A 162 1.48 12.01 -5.81
C PRO A 162 2.79 11.43 -6.35
N ARG A 163 3.82 12.26 -6.41
CA ARG A 163 5.17 11.78 -6.71
C ARG A 163 5.77 11.13 -5.46
N ILE A 164 6.31 9.94 -5.64
CA ILE A 164 6.95 9.15 -4.60
C ILE A 164 8.45 9.41 -4.69
N PRO A 165 9.08 9.98 -3.64
CA PRO A 165 10.52 10.15 -3.59
C PRO A 165 11.25 8.82 -3.84
N GLY A 166 12.34 8.87 -4.60
CA GLY A 166 13.14 7.70 -4.97
C GLY A 166 12.62 6.90 -6.17
N VAL A 167 11.36 7.07 -6.58
CA VAL A 167 10.81 6.39 -7.78
C VAL A 167 11.24 7.11 -9.06
N SER A 168 11.79 6.32 -9.99
CA SER A 168 12.19 6.76 -11.32
C SER A 168 11.01 6.61 -12.29
N TYR A 169 10.43 7.73 -12.70
CA TYR A 169 9.27 7.73 -13.61
C TYR A 169 9.72 7.92 -15.05
N ARG A 170 10.12 6.81 -15.68
CA ARG A 170 10.45 6.78 -17.11
C ARG A 170 9.18 6.61 -17.96
N ALA A 171 9.32 6.90 -19.25
CA ALA A 171 8.32 6.52 -20.24
C ALA A 171 8.30 5.00 -20.39
N TRP A 172 7.14 4.44 -20.74
CA TRP A 172 6.99 3.03 -21.04
C TRP A 172 7.92 2.61 -22.18
N SER A 173 8.62 1.49 -22.02
CA SER A 173 9.31 0.79 -23.11
C SER A 173 8.64 -0.56 -23.34
N GLU A 174 8.46 -0.97 -24.60
CA GLU A 174 7.87 -2.28 -24.97
C GLU A 174 8.71 -3.49 -24.51
N GLU A 175 9.89 -3.24 -23.93
CA GLU A 175 10.80 -4.23 -23.35
C GLU A 175 10.53 -4.51 -21.85
N GLU A 176 9.64 -3.74 -21.20
CA GLU A 176 9.11 -3.98 -19.84
C GLU A 176 7.87 -4.89 -19.85
#